data_AF-A0AAV5JBX6-F1
#
_entry.id   AF-A0AAV5JBX6-F1
#
_cell.length_a   1.000
_cell.length_b   1.000
_cell.length_c   1.000
_cell.angle_alpha   90.00
_cell.angle_beta   90.00
_cell.angle_gamma   90.00
#
_symmetry.space_group_name_H-M   'P 1'
#
loop_
_entity.id
_entity.type
_entity.pdbx_description
1 polymer ?
#
loop_
_entity_poly.entity_id
_entity_poly.type
_entity_poly.pdbx_seq_one_letter_code
_entity_poly.pdbx_strand_id
1 'polypeptide(L)'
;MAMSAFRREGKRLSTLMSPRPIIASRLPPLATLEEDGPQGARHISTQAVRNRMKSVKNIQKITKAMKMVAASKLRAIQTRAENSRGLWQPFTALLGDTPSVDVKKNVIVTISSDKGLCGGINSTSVKTSKALRKLISGPDKETTYVILGEKAKVQLVRDSKKNIELSITELQKNPLNYTQVSVLADDILKNVEYDALRIVFNKFHSVVSFLPTMATVLSPEVVEKESESGGKIGDLDSYEIEGGETKGEILQNLAEFQFSCVSQILML
;
A
#
# COMPACT_ATOMS: atom_id res chain seq x y z
N MET A 1 -3.96 53.53 9.52
CA MET A 1 -4.06 53.99 8.11
C MET A 1 -4.49 52.79 7.28
N ALA A 2 -5.62 52.70 6.57
CA ALA A 2 -6.71 53.63 6.32
C ALA A 2 -8.03 52.83 6.19
N MET A 3 -9.12 53.45 6.66
CA MET A 3 -10.53 53.03 6.58
C MET A 3 -11.18 53.54 5.29
N SER A 4 -12.21 52.85 4.80
CA SER A 4 -13.47 53.42 4.23
C SER A 4 -14.30 52.25 3.64
N ALA A 5 -15.48 51.86 4.13
CA ALA A 5 -16.74 52.54 4.40
C ALA A 5 -17.44 53.07 3.13
N PHE A 6 -18.45 52.34 2.65
CA PHE A 6 -19.51 52.90 1.80
C PHE A 6 -20.87 52.30 2.18
N ARG A 7 -21.65 53.15 2.86
CA ARG A 7 -23.08 53.05 3.19
C ARG A 7 -23.76 54.16 2.38
N ARG A 8 -24.87 53.88 1.68
CA ARG A 8 -25.74 54.92 1.12
C ARG A 8 -27.20 54.65 1.48
N GLU A 9 -27.78 55.62 2.15
CA GLU A 9 -29.20 55.78 2.49
C GLU A 9 -29.95 56.55 1.37
N GLY A 10 -31.28 56.44 1.38
CA GLY A 10 -32.21 57.38 0.72
C GLY A 10 -33.65 57.00 1.09
N LYS A 11 -34.18 57.51 2.21
CA LYS A 11 -35.02 58.73 2.37
C LYS A 11 -36.52 58.50 2.17
N ARG A 12 -37.25 58.73 3.27
CA ARG A 12 -38.72 58.86 3.41
C ARG A 12 -39.20 60.27 3.04
N LEU A 13 -40.45 60.40 2.59
CA LEU A 13 -41.44 61.50 2.68
C LEU A 13 -42.59 61.11 1.70
N SER A 14 -43.89 61.30 1.89
CA SER A 14 -44.73 61.93 2.91
C SER A 14 -46.21 61.56 2.66
N THR A 15 -46.97 61.55 3.76
CA THR A 15 -48.44 61.70 3.94
C THR A 15 -49.30 62.19 2.76
N LEU A 16 -50.51 61.62 2.61
CA LEU A 16 -51.75 62.35 2.33
C LEU A 16 -53.01 61.47 2.59
N MET A 17 -54.03 62.10 3.15
CA MET A 17 -55.47 61.74 3.16
C MET A 17 -56.09 61.07 4.40
N SER A 18 -57.21 61.68 4.78
CA SER A 18 -57.96 61.76 6.05
C SER A 18 -58.86 60.56 6.40
N PRO A 19 -59.36 60.48 7.66
CA PRO A 19 -60.21 59.38 8.11
C PRO A 19 -61.71 59.68 7.96
N ARG A 20 -62.53 58.70 7.55
CA ARG A 20 -63.95 58.62 7.96
C ARG A 20 -64.42 57.16 8.14
N PRO A 21 -65.31 56.90 9.13
CA PRO A 21 -65.67 55.55 9.57
C PRO A 21 -67.04 55.11 9.03
N ILE A 22 -67.22 53.85 8.65
CA ILE A 22 -68.55 53.25 8.46
C ILE A 22 -68.54 51.79 8.94
N ILE A 23 -69.13 51.61 10.12
CA ILE A 23 -70.13 50.61 10.55
C ILE A 23 -69.90 49.13 10.20
N ALA A 24 -69.97 48.35 11.28
CA ALA A 24 -69.92 46.90 11.36
C ALA A 24 -70.92 46.15 10.45
N SER A 25 -70.41 45.12 9.79
CA SER A 25 -71.16 43.88 9.54
C SER A 25 -70.25 42.70 9.89
N ARG A 26 -70.64 41.94 10.92
CA ARG A 26 -69.96 40.74 11.40
C ARG A 26 -69.85 39.70 10.27
N LEU A 27 -68.62 39.35 9.90
CA LEU A 27 -68.28 38.10 9.22
C LEU A 27 -67.36 37.31 10.18
N PRO A 28 -67.50 35.98 10.28
CA PRO A 28 -66.69 35.17 11.19
C PRO A 28 -65.21 35.27 10.80
N PRO A 29 -64.26 35.14 11.76
CA PRO A 29 -62.85 35.25 11.45
C PRO A 29 -62.48 34.12 10.48
N LEU A 30 -62.09 34.51 9.27
CA LEU A 30 -61.36 33.64 8.36
C LEU A 30 -60.16 33.12 9.16
N ALA A 31 -60.10 31.79 9.30
CA ALA A 31 -59.02 31.10 9.98
C ALA A 31 -57.67 31.65 9.52
N THR A 32 -56.77 31.81 10.49
CA THR A 32 -55.34 32.05 10.30
C THR A 32 -54.84 31.30 9.07
N LEU A 33 -54.48 32.05 8.02
CA LEU A 33 -53.63 31.52 6.96
C LEU A 33 -52.29 31.23 7.63
N GLU A 34 -52.13 29.99 8.11
CA GLU A 34 -50.80 29.42 8.27
C GLU A 34 -50.16 29.48 6.89
N GLU A 35 -49.06 30.22 6.76
CA GLU A 35 -48.18 30.05 5.62
C GLU A 35 -47.63 28.62 5.70
N ASP A 36 -48.33 27.71 5.03
CA ASP A 36 -47.86 26.38 4.67
C ASP A 36 -46.63 26.56 3.78
N GLY A 37 -45.46 26.68 4.41
CA GLY A 37 -44.18 26.51 3.75
C GLY A 37 -44.15 25.13 3.07
N PRO A 38 -43.43 24.98 1.93
CA PRO A 38 -43.55 23.80 1.09
C PRO A 38 -43.31 22.50 1.89
N GLN A 39 -44.39 21.75 2.08
CA GLN A 39 -44.43 20.45 2.73
C GLN A 39 -43.59 19.47 1.91
N GLY A 40 -42.34 19.28 2.33
CA GLY A 40 -41.37 18.43 1.62
C GLY A 40 -39.91 18.64 2.04
N ALA A 41 -39.58 19.72 2.74
CA ALA A 41 -38.25 19.89 3.30
C ALA A 41 -38.07 18.96 4.51
N ARG A 42 -37.42 17.82 4.32
CA ARG A 42 -36.93 16.97 5.44
C ARG A 42 -36.14 17.86 6.40
N HIS A 43 -36.71 18.20 7.56
CA HIS A 43 -36.04 19.01 8.56
C HIS A 43 -34.87 18.19 9.11
N ILE A 44 -33.63 18.51 8.71
CA ILE A 44 -32.45 17.90 9.32
C ILE A 44 -32.30 18.54 10.70
N SER A 45 -32.39 17.74 11.76
CA SER A 45 -32.14 18.20 13.12
C SER A 45 -30.79 18.91 13.21
N THR A 46 -30.79 20.16 13.65
CA THR A 46 -29.57 20.99 13.82
C THR A 46 -28.57 20.35 14.78
N GLN A 47 -29.05 19.53 15.73
CA GLN A 47 -28.23 18.74 16.63
C GLN A 47 -27.48 17.62 15.89
N ALA A 48 -28.13 16.94 14.93
CA ALA A 48 -27.47 15.90 14.13
C ALA A 48 -26.33 16.48 13.28
N VAL A 49 -26.54 17.67 12.68
CA VAL A 49 -25.48 18.40 11.95
C VAL A 49 -24.35 18.81 12.90
N ARG A 50 -24.68 19.34 14.08
CA ARG A 50 -23.69 19.73 15.10
C ARG A 50 -22.84 18.54 15.56
N ASN A 51 -23.46 17.38 15.76
CA ASN A 51 -22.76 16.15 16.15
C ASN A 51 -21.84 15.63 15.03
N ARG A 52 -22.30 15.65 13.77
CA ARG A 52 -21.44 15.34 12.61
C ARG A 52 -20.24 16.28 12.50
N MET A 53 -20.44 17.58 12.67
CA MET A 53 -19.33 18.55 12.66
C MET A 53 -18.30 18.26 13.76
N LYS A 54 -18.74 17.90 14.97
CA LYS A 54 -17.84 17.49 16.07
C LYS A 54 -17.06 16.22 15.71
N SER A 55 -17.74 15.20 15.16
CA SER A 55 -17.10 13.94 14.75
C SER A 55 -16.05 14.17 13.66
N VAL A 56 -16.38 14.93 12.60
CA VAL A 56 -15.43 15.25 11.52
C VAL A 56 -14.23 16.04 12.04
N LYS A 57 -14.43 17.00 12.95
CA LYS A 57 -13.32 17.74 13.59
C LYS A 57 -12.41 16.81 14.40
N ASN A 58 -12.96 15.82 15.09
CA ASN A 58 -12.17 14.84 15.84
C ASN A 58 -11.36 13.93 14.89
N ILE A 59 -11.99 13.42 13.84
CA ILE A 59 -11.32 12.62 12.79
C ILE A 59 -10.21 13.45 12.12
N GLN A 60 -10.43 14.74 11.87
CA GLN A 60 -9.43 15.65 11.31
C GLN A 60 -8.21 15.81 12.23
N LYS A 61 -8.41 15.93 13.55
CA LYS A 61 -7.30 15.99 14.51
C LYS A 61 -6.50 14.69 14.56
N ILE A 62 -7.19 13.55 14.60
CA ILE A 62 -6.55 12.23 14.62
C ILE A 62 -5.74 12.01 13.34
N THR A 63 -6.32 12.28 12.17
CA THR A 63 -5.63 12.14 10.87
C THR A 63 -4.45 13.11 10.74
N LYS A 64 -4.56 14.35 11.26
CA LYS A 64 -3.43 15.29 11.30
C LYS A 64 -2.28 14.78 12.17
N ALA A 65 -2.58 14.21 13.34
CA ALA A 65 -1.59 13.58 14.19
C ALA A 65 -0.95 12.36 13.51
N MET A 66 -1.77 11.47 12.94
CA MET A 66 -1.30 10.29 12.20
C MET A 66 -0.41 10.67 11.01
N LYS A 67 -0.73 11.75 10.27
CA LYS A 67 0.12 12.28 9.20
C LYS A 67 1.53 12.62 9.71
N MET A 68 1.63 13.28 10.86
CA MET A 68 2.93 13.62 11.45
C MET A 68 3.69 12.38 11.93
N VAL A 69 3.01 11.42 12.55
CA VAL A 69 3.62 10.13 12.97
C VAL A 69 4.12 9.34 11.75
N ALA A 70 3.31 9.25 10.69
CA ALA A 70 3.68 8.55 9.46
C ALA A 70 4.86 9.22 8.76
N ALA A 71 4.88 10.56 8.69
CA ALA A 71 6.00 11.30 8.12
C ALA A 71 7.30 11.08 8.90
N SER A 72 7.25 11.04 10.23
CA SER A 72 8.42 10.74 11.07
C SER A 72 8.94 9.32 10.84
N LYS A 73 8.03 8.33 10.73
CA LYS A 73 8.40 6.93 10.47
C LYS A 73 9.01 6.74 9.08
N LEU A 74 8.43 7.39 8.06
CA LEU A 74 8.95 7.34 6.70
C LEU A 74 10.40 7.84 6.64
N ARG A 75 10.71 8.96 7.30
CA ARG A 75 12.09 9.47 7.36
C ARG A 75 13.06 8.46 8.01
N ALA A 76 12.67 7.88 9.14
CA ALA A 76 13.50 6.89 9.83
C ALA A 76 13.74 5.62 8.99
N ILE A 77 12.71 5.15 8.27
CA ILE A 77 12.79 4.00 7.37
C ILE A 77 13.64 4.33 6.14
N GLN A 78 13.48 5.52 5.56
CA GLN A 78 14.25 5.95 4.41
C GLN A 78 15.76 5.93 4.70
N THR A 79 16.20 6.47 5.84
CA THR A 79 17.61 6.41 6.25
C THR A 79 18.10 4.97 6.40
N ARG A 80 17.28 4.06 6.92
CA ARG A 80 17.64 2.64 7.02
C ARG A 80 17.75 1.97 5.66
N ALA A 81 16.79 2.22 4.77
CA ALA A 81 16.81 1.69 3.42
C ALA A 81 18.03 2.19 2.64
N GLU A 82 18.40 3.46 2.80
CA GLU A 82 19.61 4.04 2.20
C GLU A 82 20.88 3.36 2.72
N ASN A 83 20.99 3.12 4.03
CA ASN A 83 22.12 2.40 4.62
C ASN A 83 22.19 0.93 4.17
N SER A 84 21.04 0.28 3.94
CA SER A 84 20.99 -1.12 3.50
C SER A 84 21.27 -1.31 2.01
N ARG A 85 21.17 -0.28 1.17
CA ARG A 85 21.38 -0.42 -0.29
C ARG A 85 22.75 -0.97 -0.66
N GLY A 86 23.80 -0.61 0.10
CA GLY A 86 25.17 -1.04 -0.18
C GLY A 86 25.37 -2.55 -0.04
N LEU A 87 24.52 -3.26 0.72
CA LEU A 87 24.62 -4.70 0.89
C LEU A 87 24.10 -5.48 -0.31
N TRP A 88 23.11 -4.95 -1.03
CA TRP A 88 22.42 -5.68 -2.11
C TRP A 88 23.12 -5.54 -3.47
N GLN A 89 23.71 -4.37 -3.73
CA GLN A 89 24.30 -4.04 -5.04
C GLN A 89 25.35 -5.06 -5.51
N PRO A 90 26.25 -5.56 -4.64
CA PRO A 90 27.22 -6.57 -5.05
C PRO A 90 26.56 -7.89 -5.49
N PHE A 91 25.52 -8.34 -4.79
CA PHE A 91 24.80 -9.57 -5.16
C PHE A 91 24.02 -9.42 -6.46
N THR A 92 23.41 -8.27 -6.71
CA THR A 92 22.77 -8.01 -8.01
C THR A 92 23.79 -7.97 -9.14
N ALA A 93 24.97 -7.41 -8.89
CA ALA A 93 26.03 -7.35 -9.87
C ALA A 93 26.57 -8.74 -10.21
N LEU A 94 26.69 -9.61 -9.19
CA LEU A 94 27.24 -10.95 -9.31
C LEU A 94 26.23 -11.95 -9.90
N LEU A 95 24.99 -12.00 -9.39
CA LEU A 95 23.97 -12.98 -9.83
C LEU A 95 23.04 -12.44 -10.92
N GLY A 96 23.08 -11.13 -11.19
CA GLY A 96 22.18 -10.49 -12.14
C GLY A 96 20.71 -10.46 -11.67
N ASP A 97 19.86 -9.86 -12.49
CA ASP A 97 18.41 -9.98 -12.38
C ASP A 97 17.91 -10.57 -13.70
N THR A 98 17.44 -11.83 -13.66
CA THR A 98 16.92 -12.56 -14.81
C THR A 98 15.40 -12.76 -14.65
N PRO A 99 14.59 -11.73 -14.91
CA PRO A 99 13.14 -11.82 -14.71
C PRO A 99 12.43 -12.73 -15.71
N SER A 100 13.09 -13.12 -16.81
CA SER A 100 12.49 -13.86 -17.92
C SER A 100 12.78 -15.36 -17.90
N VAL A 101 13.38 -15.92 -16.85
CA VAL A 101 13.65 -17.35 -16.78
C VAL A 101 12.34 -18.13 -16.75
N ASP A 102 12.24 -19.09 -17.66
CA ASP A 102 11.09 -19.96 -17.74
C ASP A 102 11.31 -21.23 -16.91
N VAL A 103 10.63 -21.34 -15.78
CA VAL A 103 10.77 -22.46 -14.84
C VAL A 103 9.42 -23.14 -14.56
N LYS A 104 9.49 -24.39 -14.09
CA LYS A 104 8.31 -25.21 -13.78
C LYS A 104 7.66 -24.77 -12.46
N LYS A 105 8.44 -24.60 -11.39
CA LYS A 105 7.94 -24.19 -10.06
C LYS A 105 8.23 -22.72 -9.78
N ASN A 106 7.19 -21.89 -9.86
CA ASN A 106 7.29 -20.46 -9.59
C ASN A 106 6.63 -20.12 -8.24
N VAL A 107 7.36 -19.43 -7.38
CA VAL A 107 6.82 -18.91 -6.11
C VAL A 107 6.70 -17.40 -6.20
N ILE A 108 5.49 -16.88 -6.02
CA ILE A 108 5.26 -15.43 -5.99
C ILE A 108 5.16 -14.98 -4.54
N VAL A 109 6.20 -14.29 -4.07
CA VAL A 109 6.22 -13.66 -2.75
C VAL A 109 5.57 -12.28 -2.86
N THR A 110 4.41 -12.09 -2.25
CA THR A 110 3.71 -10.79 -2.27
C THR A 110 3.93 -10.05 -0.95
N ILE A 111 4.63 -8.92 -1.01
CA ILE A 111 4.88 -8.06 0.16
C ILE A 111 3.76 -7.03 0.32
N SER A 112 3.21 -6.94 1.53
CA SER A 112 2.15 -6.01 1.90
C SER A 112 2.26 -5.55 3.36
N SER A 113 1.49 -4.52 3.72
CA SER A 113 1.41 -4.06 5.12
C SER A 113 0.40 -4.83 5.95
N ASP A 114 0.62 -4.88 7.26
CA ASP A 114 -0.38 -5.39 8.21
C ASP A 114 -1.44 -4.33 8.51
N LYS A 115 -1.02 -3.06 8.55
CA LYS A 115 -1.89 -1.92 8.84
C LYS A 115 -2.63 -1.43 7.59
N GLY A 116 -3.81 -0.86 7.81
CA GLY A 116 -4.58 -0.17 6.78
C GLY A 116 -4.14 1.29 6.57
N LEU A 117 -4.99 2.07 5.87
CA LEU A 117 -4.79 3.50 5.58
C LEU A 117 -3.57 3.81 4.68
N CYS A 118 -3.05 2.81 3.97
CA CYS A 118 -1.95 2.92 3.01
C CYS A 118 -2.40 3.33 1.59
N GLY A 119 -3.66 3.74 1.41
CA GLY A 119 -4.23 4.01 0.09
C GLY A 119 -4.18 2.80 -0.84
N GLY A 120 -3.66 2.98 -2.05
CA GLY A 120 -3.62 1.96 -3.10
C GLY A 120 -2.46 0.95 -3.03
N ILE A 121 -1.47 1.16 -2.16
CA ILE A 121 -0.19 0.42 -2.17
C ILE A 121 -0.39 -1.11 -2.15
N ASN A 122 -1.12 -1.63 -1.14
CA ASN A 122 -1.37 -3.07 -1.03
C ASN A 122 -2.18 -3.64 -2.20
N SER A 123 -3.15 -2.86 -2.69
CA SER A 123 -3.99 -3.29 -3.81
C SER A 123 -3.19 -3.37 -5.10
N THR A 124 -2.24 -2.45 -5.30
CA THR A 124 -1.32 -2.49 -6.45
C THR A 124 -0.41 -3.72 -6.37
N SER A 125 0.20 -4.02 -5.22
CA SER A 125 1.01 -5.25 -5.06
C SER A 125 0.23 -6.50 -5.43
N VAL A 126 -0.99 -6.67 -4.88
CA VAL A 126 -1.83 -7.85 -5.15
C VAL A 126 -2.26 -7.92 -6.62
N LYS A 127 -2.56 -6.79 -7.25
CA LYS A 127 -2.87 -6.74 -8.69
C LYS A 127 -1.67 -7.18 -9.53
N THR A 128 -0.47 -6.69 -9.22
CA THR A 128 0.76 -7.08 -9.92
C THR A 128 1.06 -8.56 -9.73
N SER A 129 0.94 -9.11 -8.51
CA SER A 129 1.10 -10.54 -8.26
C SER A 129 0.12 -11.39 -9.07
N LYS A 130 -1.14 -10.97 -9.16
CA LYS A 130 -2.15 -11.65 -10.00
C LYS A 130 -1.83 -11.56 -11.49
N ALA A 131 -1.33 -10.41 -11.95
CA ALA A 131 -0.92 -10.23 -13.34
C ALA A 131 0.26 -11.14 -13.68
N LEU A 132 1.28 -11.20 -12.80
CA LEU A 132 2.43 -12.10 -12.95
C LEU A 132 2.00 -13.55 -13.00
N ARG A 133 1.12 -13.98 -12.11
CA ARG A 133 0.59 -15.35 -12.16
C ARG A 133 -0.09 -15.65 -13.49
N LYS A 134 -0.85 -14.71 -14.06
CA LYS A 134 -1.49 -14.91 -15.37
C LYS A 134 -0.47 -15.01 -16.51
N LEU A 135 0.62 -14.26 -16.44
CA LEU A 135 1.69 -14.31 -17.45
C LEU A 135 2.49 -15.61 -17.37
N ILE A 136 2.68 -16.14 -16.17
CA ILE A 136 3.47 -17.35 -15.92
C ILE A 136 2.60 -18.62 -16.05
N SER A 137 1.27 -18.50 -15.93
CA SER A 137 0.36 -19.63 -16.04
C SER A 137 0.51 -20.33 -17.39
N GLY A 138 0.96 -21.59 -17.36
CA GLY A 138 1.11 -22.47 -18.52
C GLY A 138 0.73 -23.91 -18.15
N PRO A 139 0.57 -24.80 -19.15
CA PRO A 139 0.08 -26.18 -18.93
C PRO A 139 0.97 -27.00 -17.97
N ASP A 140 2.27 -26.70 -17.91
CA ASP A 140 3.26 -27.45 -17.10
C ASP A 140 3.88 -26.62 -15.97
N LYS A 141 3.30 -25.46 -15.64
CA LYS A 141 3.87 -24.51 -14.67
C LYS A 141 3.02 -24.44 -13.42
N GLU A 142 3.62 -24.79 -12.29
CA GLU A 142 3.03 -24.64 -10.97
C GLU A 142 3.39 -23.26 -10.43
N THR A 143 2.38 -22.51 -9.98
CA THR A 143 2.58 -21.18 -9.40
C THR A 143 1.91 -21.09 -8.04
N THR A 144 2.73 -20.97 -7.00
CA THR A 144 2.29 -20.85 -5.61
C THR A 144 2.52 -19.44 -5.09
N TYR A 145 1.82 -19.08 -4.02
CA TYR A 145 1.91 -17.79 -3.37
C TYR A 145 2.44 -17.94 -1.96
N VAL A 146 3.43 -17.11 -1.65
CA VAL A 146 3.87 -16.81 -0.29
C VAL A 146 3.46 -15.37 0.01
N ILE A 147 2.76 -15.18 1.12
CA ILE A 147 2.19 -13.89 1.47
C ILE A 147 2.89 -13.33 2.69
N LEU A 148 3.42 -12.12 2.54
CA LEU A 148 3.99 -11.34 3.64
C LEU A 148 3.03 -10.17 3.94
N GLY A 149 2.42 -10.23 5.12
CA GLY A 149 1.50 -9.22 5.63
C GLY A 149 0.01 -9.58 5.53
N GLU A 150 -0.76 -9.12 6.51
CA GLU A 150 -2.18 -9.46 6.65
C GLU A 150 -3.06 -8.94 5.50
N LYS A 151 -2.74 -7.77 4.91
CA LYS A 151 -3.62 -7.17 3.89
C LYS A 151 -3.59 -7.90 2.56
N ALA A 152 -2.45 -8.40 2.10
CA ALA A 152 -2.42 -9.24 0.91
C ALA A 152 -3.15 -10.58 1.14
N LYS A 153 -3.02 -11.16 2.34
CA LYS A 153 -3.72 -12.40 2.72
C LYS A 153 -5.23 -12.26 2.53
N VAL A 154 -5.83 -11.22 3.12
CA VAL A 154 -7.28 -10.98 3.00
C VAL A 154 -7.73 -10.79 1.55
N GLN A 155 -6.92 -10.18 0.68
CA GLN A 155 -7.26 -9.96 -0.72
C GLN A 155 -7.05 -11.19 -1.61
N LEU A 156 -6.01 -11.99 -1.36
CA LEU A 156 -5.67 -13.17 -2.16
C LEU A 156 -6.46 -14.41 -1.76
N VAL A 157 -6.84 -14.55 -0.48
CA VAL A 157 -7.64 -15.68 0.01
C VAL A 157 -9.00 -15.78 -0.70
N ARG A 158 -9.56 -14.65 -1.17
CA ARG A 158 -10.84 -14.66 -1.91
C ARG A 158 -10.72 -15.34 -3.28
N ASP A 159 -9.61 -15.12 -3.98
CA ASP A 159 -9.47 -15.49 -5.39
C ASP A 159 -8.56 -16.69 -5.61
N SER A 160 -7.64 -16.97 -4.69
CA SER A 160 -6.54 -17.92 -4.90
C SER A 160 -6.18 -18.73 -3.66
N LYS A 161 -7.17 -19.00 -2.78
CA LYS A 161 -6.98 -19.75 -1.52
C LYS A 161 -6.18 -21.06 -1.68
N LYS A 162 -6.43 -21.80 -2.76
CA LYS A 162 -5.83 -23.13 -3.00
C LYS A 162 -4.33 -23.10 -3.29
N ASN A 163 -3.78 -21.95 -3.70
CA ASN A 163 -2.39 -21.83 -4.14
C ASN A 163 -1.55 -21.00 -3.15
N ILE A 164 -2.06 -20.77 -1.94
CA ILE A 164 -1.33 -20.08 -0.87
C ILE A 164 -0.73 -21.16 0.01
N GLU A 165 0.60 -21.25 0.03
CA GLU A 165 1.31 -22.23 0.84
C GLU A 165 1.64 -21.66 2.22
N LEU A 166 2.16 -20.43 2.24
CA LEU A 166 2.59 -19.77 3.46
C LEU A 166 2.04 -18.34 3.56
N SER A 167 1.58 -17.99 4.75
CA SER A 167 1.20 -16.61 5.08
C SER A 167 1.85 -16.20 6.39
N ILE A 168 2.74 -15.22 6.33
CA ILE A 168 3.39 -14.64 7.50
C ILE A 168 2.78 -13.27 7.76
N THR A 169 2.45 -13.00 9.01
CA THR A 169 1.74 -11.78 9.46
C THR A 169 2.50 -11.13 10.60
N GLU A 170 2.16 -9.88 10.91
CA GLU A 170 2.72 -9.14 12.06
C GLU A 170 4.19 -8.71 11.94
N LEU A 171 4.67 -8.60 10.70
CA LEU A 171 6.03 -8.17 10.36
C LEU A 171 6.34 -6.74 10.83
N GLN A 172 5.31 -5.89 10.97
CA GLN A 172 5.47 -4.45 11.18
C GLN A 172 5.29 -4.00 12.64
N LYS A 173 5.25 -4.92 13.62
CA LYS A 173 5.13 -4.58 15.05
C LYS A 173 6.40 -3.91 15.57
N ASN A 174 7.56 -4.46 15.20
CA ASN A 174 8.89 -3.97 15.58
C ASN A 174 9.63 -3.46 14.33
N PRO A 175 10.65 -2.59 14.49
CA PRO A 175 11.53 -2.27 13.38
C PRO A 175 12.20 -3.56 12.89
N LEU A 176 12.07 -3.84 11.59
CA LEU A 176 12.64 -5.04 10.99
C LEU A 176 14.16 -5.06 11.15
N ASN A 177 14.67 -6.18 11.65
CA ASN A 177 16.10 -6.44 11.77
C ASN A 177 16.49 -7.60 10.87
N TYR A 178 17.76 -7.68 10.47
CA TYR A 178 18.25 -8.74 9.59
C TYR A 178 17.96 -10.14 10.16
N THR A 179 18.15 -10.33 11.47
CA THR A 179 17.90 -11.61 12.15
C THR A 179 16.45 -12.07 12.09
N GLN A 180 15.49 -11.14 12.01
CA GLN A 180 14.08 -11.50 11.83
C GLN A 180 13.85 -11.93 10.39
N VAL A 181 14.44 -11.23 9.43
CA VAL A 181 14.30 -11.55 8.01
C VAL A 181 14.97 -12.88 7.67
N SER A 182 16.12 -13.21 8.28
CA SER A 182 16.79 -14.49 8.07
C SER A 182 15.94 -15.66 8.55
N VAL A 183 15.32 -15.56 9.73
CA VAL A 183 14.39 -16.60 10.22
C VAL A 183 13.19 -16.76 9.28
N LEU A 184 12.65 -15.66 8.77
CA LEU A 184 11.55 -15.71 7.80
C LEU A 184 11.99 -16.31 6.47
N ALA A 185 13.21 -16.01 6.03
CA ALA A 185 13.79 -16.58 4.83
C ALA A 185 13.92 -18.11 5.00
N ASP A 186 14.51 -18.58 6.09
CA ASP A 186 14.64 -20.00 6.41
C ASP A 186 13.29 -20.71 6.43
N ASP A 187 12.27 -20.09 7.04
CA ASP A 187 10.92 -20.67 7.10
C ASP A 187 10.27 -20.76 5.71
N ILE A 188 10.53 -19.80 4.82
CA ILE A 188 10.04 -19.86 3.43
C ILE A 188 10.77 -20.96 2.66
N LEU A 189 12.09 -21.01 2.78
CA LEU A 189 12.95 -21.97 2.07
C LEU A 189 12.67 -23.42 2.48
N LYS A 190 12.35 -23.68 3.75
CA LYS A 190 12.06 -25.04 4.26
C LYS A 190 10.70 -25.56 3.84
N ASN A 191 9.70 -24.68 3.75
CA ASN A 191 8.30 -25.08 3.55
C ASN A 191 7.87 -25.06 2.09
N VAL A 192 8.66 -24.43 1.21
CA VAL A 192 8.28 -24.20 -0.18
C VAL A 192 9.40 -24.65 -1.11
N GLU A 193 9.09 -25.59 -2.00
CA GLU A 193 9.96 -25.95 -3.10
C GLU A 193 9.84 -24.91 -4.22
N TYR A 194 10.97 -24.36 -4.67
CA TYR A 194 10.97 -23.31 -5.70
C TYR A 194 12.12 -23.49 -6.70
N ASP A 195 11.82 -23.21 -7.97
CA ASP A 195 12.84 -23.07 -9.02
C ASP A 195 13.16 -21.58 -9.22
N ALA A 196 12.13 -20.73 -9.23
CA ALA A 196 12.26 -19.27 -9.25
C ALA A 196 11.30 -18.62 -8.25
N LEU A 197 11.87 -17.76 -7.41
CA LEU A 197 11.17 -16.98 -6.41
C LEU A 197 11.07 -15.52 -6.86
N ARG A 198 9.84 -15.10 -7.13
CA ARG A 198 9.51 -13.77 -7.67
C ARG A 198 8.90 -12.92 -6.57
N ILE A 199 9.65 -11.94 -6.09
CA ILE A 199 9.25 -11.06 -5.00
C ILE A 199 8.61 -9.80 -5.57
N VAL A 200 7.33 -9.59 -5.26
CA VAL A 200 6.56 -8.43 -5.69
C VAL A 200 6.51 -7.41 -4.56
N PHE A 201 7.02 -6.22 -4.83
CA PHE A 201 7.08 -5.12 -3.89
C PHE A 201 6.85 -3.78 -4.57
N ASN A 202 6.68 -2.72 -3.78
CA ASN A 202 6.60 -1.37 -4.30
C ASN A 202 7.91 -0.64 -4.03
N LYS A 203 8.67 -0.34 -5.08
CA LYS A 203 9.89 0.44 -4.99
C LYS A 203 9.55 1.88 -4.64
N PHE A 204 10.11 2.37 -3.54
CA PHE A 204 10.01 3.77 -3.16
C PHE A 204 10.81 4.64 -4.13
N HIS A 205 10.13 5.51 -4.87
CA HIS A 205 10.76 6.50 -5.74
C HIS A 205 10.71 7.90 -5.12
N SER A 206 9.55 8.27 -4.57
CA SER A 206 9.36 9.54 -3.86
C SER A 206 8.22 9.40 -2.85
N VAL A 207 8.01 10.42 -2.02
CA VAL A 207 6.91 10.45 -1.04
C VAL A 207 5.53 10.31 -1.68
N VAL A 208 5.40 10.63 -2.97
CA VAL A 208 4.13 10.59 -3.72
C VAL A 208 4.05 9.41 -4.67
N SER A 209 5.18 9.03 -5.28
CA SER A 209 5.23 7.99 -6.32
C SER A 209 5.96 6.73 -5.85
N PHE A 210 5.32 5.59 -6.09
CA PHE A 210 5.84 4.25 -5.87
C PHE A 210 5.66 3.43 -7.14
N LEU A 211 6.65 2.60 -7.48
CA LEU A 211 6.64 1.77 -8.68
C LEU A 211 6.55 0.29 -8.28
N PRO A 212 5.48 -0.44 -8.66
CA PRO A 212 5.41 -1.87 -8.43
C PRO A 212 6.51 -2.54 -9.24
N THR A 213 7.44 -3.20 -8.56
CA THR A 213 8.61 -3.85 -9.16
C THR A 213 8.64 -5.30 -8.69
N MET A 214 9.29 -6.15 -9.48
CA MET A 214 9.54 -7.54 -9.14
C MET A 214 11.06 -7.74 -9.06
N ALA A 215 11.51 -8.47 -8.05
CA ALA A 215 12.87 -9.02 -8.00
C ALA A 215 12.79 -10.53 -8.17
N THR A 216 13.74 -11.11 -8.89
CA THR A 216 13.80 -12.57 -9.11
C THR A 216 14.99 -13.14 -8.37
N VAL A 217 14.75 -14.19 -7.60
CA VAL A 217 15.78 -15.00 -6.95
C VAL A 217 15.63 -16.41 -7.50
N LEU A 218 16.70 -16.96 -8.04
CA LEU A 218 16.71 -18.30 -8.61
C LEU A 218 17.17 -19.32 -7.56
N SER A 219 16.70 -20.55 -7.70
CA SER A 219 17.21 -21.70 -6.95
C SER A 219 18.65 -22.03 -7.39
N PRO A 220 19.53 -22.51 -6.49
CA PRO A 220 20.92 -22.84 -6.82
C PRO A 220 21.03 -23.81 -8.01
N GLU A 221 20.16 -24.81 -8.10
CA GLU A 221 20.17 -25.77 -9.23
C GLU A 221 19.87 -25.11 -10.59
N VAL A 222 19.05 -24.05 -10.58
CA VAL A 222 18.70 -23.29 -11.77
C VAL A 222 19.80 -22.29 -12.10
N VAL A 223 20.41 -21.68 -11.08
CA VAL A 223 21.58 -20.79 -11.24
C VAL A 223 22.74 -21.55 -11.89
N GLU A 224 23.01 -22.78 -11.46
CA GLU A 224 24.04 -23.64 -12.06
C GLU A 224 23.75 -23.91 -13.55
N LYS A 225 22.53 -24.32 -13.90
CA LYS A 225 22.12 -24.54 -15.31
C LYS A 225 22.18 -23.25 -16.15
N GLU A 226 21.83 -22.10 -15.57
CA GLU A 226 21.93 -20.81 -16.25
C GLU A 226 23.39 -20.35 -16.41
N SER A 227 24.27 -20.71 -15.46
CA SER A 227 25.71 -20.47 -15.55
C SER A 227 26.35 -21.27 -16.69
N GLU A 228 25.99 -22.55 -16.84
CA GLU A 228 26.52 -23.44 -17.87
C GLU A 228 26.04 -23.07 -19.28
N SER A 229 24.87 -22.43 -19.39
CA SER A 229 24.29 -21.99 -20.67
C SER A 229 24.81 -20.63 -21.16
N GLY A 230 25.78 -20.02 -20.46
CA GLY A 230 26.45 -18.79 -20.90
C GLY A 230 25.63 -17.52 -20.72
N GLY A 231 24.68 -17.50 -19.78
CA GLY A 231 23.99 -16.27 -19.38
C GLY A 231 24.93 -15.26 -18.70
N LYS A 232 24.42 -14.08 -18.29
CA LYS A 232 25.20 -13.07 -17.53
C LYS A 232 25.81 -13.61 -16.22
N ILE A 233 25.35 -14.76 -15.76
CA ILE A 233 25.83 -15.51 -14.59
C ILE A 233 27.15 -16.26 -14.90
N GLY A 234 27.52 -16.41 -16.18
CA GLY A 234 28.76 -17.07 -16.63
C GLY A 234 30.07 -16.37 -16.22
N ASP A 235 30.00 -15.15 -15.67
CA ASP A 235 31.17 -14.49 -15.06
C ASP A 235 31.56 -15.12 -13.71
N LEU A 236 30.75 -15.99 -13.12
CA LEU A 236 31.10 -16.70 -11.88
C LEU A 236 32.33 -17.60 -12.02
N ASP A 237 32.62 -18.09 -13.22
CA ASP A 237 33.81 -18.90 -13.49
C ASP A 237 35.12 -18.07 -13.47
N SER A 238 35.02 -16.73 -13.48
CA SER A 238 36.16 -15.83 -13.32
C SER A 238 36.59 -15.64 -11.86
N TYR A 239 35.76 -16.08 -10.91
CA TYR A 239 36.05 -15.98 -9.48
C TYR A 239 36.71 -17.26 -8.96
N GLU A 240 37.85 -17.09 -8.30
CA GLU A 240 38.48 -18.17 -7.54
C GLU A 240 37.75 -18.34 -6.20
N ILE A 241 37.28 -19.55 -5.92
CA ILE A 241 36.56 -19.87 -4.70
C ILE A 241 37.58 -20.25 -3.62
N GLU A 242 37.71 -19.40 -2.59
CA GLU A 242 38.48 -19.73 -1.40
C GLU A 242 37.62 -20.48 -0.38
N GLY A 243 37.89 -21.77 -0.17
CA GLY A 243 37.20 -22.60 0.82
C GLY A 243 37.37 -24.10 0.58
N GLY A 244 37.05 -24.91 1.59
CA GLY A 244 36.96 -26.38 1.45
C GLY A 244 35.58 -26.87 0.97
N GLU A 245 34.66 -25.94 0.68
CA GLU A 245 33.28 -26.21 0.29
C GLU A 245 33.15 -26.36 -1.24
N THR A 246 32.19 -27.16 -1.68
CA THR A 246 31.94 -27.41 -3.10
C THR A 246 31.28 -26.19 -3.74
N LYS A 247 31.48 -25.94 -5.05
CA LYS A 247 30.87 -24.81 -5.78
C LYS A 247 29.36 -24.69 -5.55
N GLY A 248 28.64 -25.82 -5.53
CA GLY A 248 27.19 -25.84 -5.31
C GLY A 248 26.77 -25.44 -3.89
N GLU A 249 27.54 -25.81 -2.86
CA GLU A 249 27.26 -25.43 -1.46
C GLU A 249 27.39 -23.92 -1.26
N ILE A 250 28.41 -23.32 -1.89
CA ILE A 250 28.62 -21.88 -1.83
C ILE A 250 27.53 -21.14 -2.58
N LEU A 251 27.13 -21.62 -3.77
CA LEU A 251 26.02 -21.02 -4.52
C LEU A 251 24.70 -21.11 -3.75
N GLN A 252 24.46 -22.21 -3.03
CA GLN A 252 23.31 -22.35 -2.16
C GLN A 252 23.37 -21.32 -1.02
N ASN A 253 24.46 -21.27 -0.26
CA ASN A 253 24.64 -20.31 0.84
C ASN A 253 24.49 -18.85 0.35
N LEU A 254 25.02 -18.56 -0.84
CA LEU A 254 24.95 -17.25 -1.48
C LEU A 254 23.53 -16.89 -1.91
N ALA A 255 22.78 -17.84 -2.47
CA ALA A 255 21.38 -17.65 -2.86
C ALA A 255 20.47 -17.43 -1.64
N GLU A 256 20.68 -18.19 -0.56
CA GLU A 256 19.98 -18.02 0.71
C GLU A 256 20.26 -16.64 1.31
N PHE A 257 21.54 -16.23 1.31
CA PHE A 257 21.94 -14.90 1.77
C PHE A 257 21.36 -13.79 0.91
N GLN A 258 21.41 -13.92 -0.42
CA GLN A 258 20.79 -12.97 -1.35
C GLN A 258 19.30 -12.84 -1.07
N PHE A 259 18.59 -13.95 -0.88
CA PHE A 259 17.17 -13.95 -0.59
C PHE A 259 16.86 -13.17 0.70
N SER A 260 17.64 -13.39 1.76
CA SER A 260 17.51 -12.66 3.02
C SER A 260 17.78 -11.16 2.86
N CYS A 261 18.86 -10.78 2.18
CA CYS A 261 19.22 -9.38 1.94
C CYS A 261 18.19 -8.64 1.08
N VAL A 262 17.73 -9.28 -0.01
CA VAL A 262 16.68 -8.75 -0.86
C VAL A 262 15.41 -8.59 -0.04
N SER A 263 14.96 -9.63 0.66
CA SER A 263 13.76 -9.55 1.51
C SER A 263 13.85 -8.45 2.55
N GLN A 264 15.02 -8.21 3.16
CA GLN A 264 15.19 -7.15 4.15
C GLN A 264 14.97 -5.77 3.55
N ILE A 265 15.60 -5.50 2.41
CA ILE A 265 15.50 -4.20 1.73
C ILE A 265 14.09 -3.96 1.21
N LEU A 266 13.43 -5.02 0.73
CA LEU A 266 12.09 -4.93 0.16
C LEU A 266 11.00 -4.77 1.22
N MET A 267 11.27 -5.16 2.47
CA MET A 267 10.34 -4.99 3.59
C MET A 267 10.53 -3.68 4.37
N LEU A 268 11.64 -2.95 4.18
CA LEU A 268 11.90 -1.63 4.75
C LEU A 268 11.12 -0.54 4.00
#